data_AF-A0A9X1UCB9-F1
#
_entry.id   AF-A0A9X1UCB9-F1
#
_cell.length_a   1.000
_cell.length_b   1.000
_cell.length_c   1.000
_cell.angle_alpha   90.00
_cell.angle_beta   90.00
_cell.angle_gamma   90.00
#
_symmetry.space_group_name_H-M   'P 1'
#
loop_
_entity.id
_entity.type
_entity.pdbx_description
1 polymer ?
#
loop_
_entity_poly.entity_id
_entity_poly.type
_entity_poly.pdbx_seq_one_letter_code
_entity_poly.pdbx_strand_id
1 'polypeptide(L)'
;MRRLARCADGQCEFDGRVDLGNGMVWSPFANAAWVHEFNPTRNVTATLVNMPVPSFTVEGARAASDSGRVELGSRLALNRWSELSGRGTGEFSRAGQSYAGIGSLRINW
;
A
#
# COMPACT_ATOMS: atom_id res chain seq x y z
N MET A 1 4.31 -16.70 -22.64
CA MET A 1 3.53 -15.75 -21.81
C MET A 1 3.50 -16.27 -20.39
N ARG A 2 4.23 -15.67 -19.44
CA ARG A 2 4.18 -16.03 -18.02
C ARG A 2 3.26 -15.01 -17.32
N ARG A 3 2.00 -15.36 -17.11
CA ARG A 3 1.09 -14.66 -16.20
C ARG A 3 1.16 -15.40 -14.87
N LEU A 4 1.59 -14.74 -13.81
CA LEU A 4 1.66 -15.31 -12.47
C LEU A 4 0.80 -14.45 -11.57
N ALA A 5 -0.51 -14.72 -11.57
CA ALA A 5 -1.34 -14.33 -10.45
C ALA A 5 -1.04 -15.32 -9.31
N ARG A 6 -0.71 -14.81 -8.12
CA ARG A 6 -0.47 -15.60 -6.92
C ARG A 6 -1.36 -15.08 -5.81
N CYS A 7 -2.07 -15.95 -5.11
CA CYS A 7 -2.84 -15.59 -3.94
C CYS A 7 -2.52 -16.57 -2.80
N ALA A 8 -2.25 -16.06 -1.60
CA ALA A 8 -2.05 -16.82 -0.37
C ALA A 8 -2.43 -15.96 0.84
N ASP A 9 -3.10 -16.55 1.84
CA ASP A 9 -3.36 -15.96 3.15
C ASP A 9 -3.89 -14.51 3.15
N GLY A 10 -4.89 -14.24 2.30
CA GLY A 10 -5.51 -12.90 2.21
C GLY A 10 -4.70 -11.88 1.40
N GLN A 11 -3.58 -12.29 0.83
CA GLN A 11 -2.78 -11.51 -0.12
C GLN A 11 -2.91 -12.07 -1.54
N CYS A 12 -3.07 -11.19 -2.52
CA CYS A 12 -3.09 -11.49 -3.95
C CYS A 12 -2.16 -10.54 -4.70
N GLU A 13 -1.24 -11.10 -5.46
CA GLU A 13 -0.33 -10.41 -6.36
C GLU A 13 -0.63 -10.81 -7.81
N PHE A 14 -0.59 -9.83 -8.70
CA PHE A 14 -0.67 -9.98 -10.12
C PHE A 14 0.49 -9.23 -10.75
N ASP A 15 1.26 -9.94 -11.57
CA ASP A 15 2.29 -9.34 -12.40
C ASP A 15 2.07 -9.75 -13.86
N GLY A 16 2.05 -8.75 -14.73
CA GLY A 16 1.84 -8.88 -16.15
C GLY A 16 2.99 -8.29 -16.94
N ARG A 17 3.31 -8.91 -18.07
CA ARG A 17 4.22 -8.34 -19.07
C ARG A 17 3.66 -8.64 -20.46
N VAL A 18 3.47 -7.57 -21.23
CA VAL A 18 2.91 -7.60 -22.58
C VAL A 18 3.85 -6.83 -23.48
N ASP A 19 4.28 -7.50 -24.55
CA ASP A 19 4.98 -6.84 -25.65
C ASP A 19 3.93 -6.20 -26.57
N LEU A 20 4.03 -4.89 -26.77
CA LEU A 20 3.09 -4.11 -27.59
C LEU A 20 3.55 -4.01 -29.05
N GLY A 21 4.67 -4.64 -29.40
CA GLY A 21 5.34 -4.44 -30.69
C GLY A 21 6.18 -3.16 -30.72
N ASN A 22 6.98 -3.00 -31.78
CA ASN A 22 7.88 -1.86 -31.98
C ASN A 22 8.92 -1.65 -30.85
N GLY A 23 9.22 -2.69 -30.07
CA GLY A 23 10.12 -2.64 -28.92
C GLY A 23 9.51 -2.02 -27.66
N MET A 24 8.21 -1.75 -27.65
CA MET A 24 7.48 -1.21 -26.51
C MET A 24 6.99 -2.34 -25.61
N VAL A 25 7.24 -2.23 -24.31
CA VAL A 25 6.82 -3.24 -23.33
C VAL A 25 6.00 -2.61 -22.22
N TRP A 26 4.81 -3.16 -22.01
CA TRP A 26 3.94 -2.79 -20.90
C TRP A 26 3.94 -3.86 -19.83
N SER A 27 4.19 -3.44 -18.59
CA SER A 27 4.27 -4.30 -17.42
C SER A 27 3.33 -3.77 -16.33
N PRO A 28 2.06 -4.20 -16.30
CA PRO A 28 1.15 -3.89 -15.20
C PRO A 28 1.38 -4.81 -14.00
N PHE A 29 1.19 -4.29 -12.80
CA PHE A 29 1.17 -5.07 -11.57
C PHE A 29 0.03 -4.62 -10.66
N ALA A 30 -0.47 -5.54 -9.85
CA ALA A 30 -1.46 -5.26 -8.82
C ALA A 30 -1.25 -6.16 -7.60
N ASN A 31 -1.50 -5.62 -6.42
CA ASN A 31 -1.35 -6.26 -5.13
C ASN A 31 -2.55 -5.88 -4.27
N ALA A 32 -3.16 -6.85 -3.62
CA ALA A 32 -4.22 -6.64 -2.66
C ALA A 32 -3.93 -7.50 -1.44
N ALA A 33 -4.04 -6.92 -0.25
CA ALA A 33 -3.86 -7.61 1.01
C ALA A 33 -4.96 -7.20 1.99
N TRP A 34 -5.51 -8.18 2.71
CA TRP A 34 -6.42 -7.95 3.82
C TRP A 34 -5.73 -8.31 5.13
N VAL A 35 -5.67 -7.36 6.05
CA VAL A 35 -5.05 -7.53 7.36
C VAL A 35 -6.10 -7.32 8.44
N HIS A 36 -6.23 -8.30 9.34
CA HIS A 36 -7.04 -8.19 10.54
C HIS A 36 -6.12 -7.89 11.74
N GLU A 37 -6.35 -6.77 12.43
CA GLU A 37 -5.67 -6.40 13.66
C GLU A 37 -6.44 -6.99 14.85
N PHE A 38 -5.80 -7.96 15.52
CA PHE A 38 -6.38 -8.70 16.63
C PHE A 38 -6.34 -7.95 17.97
N ASN A 39 -5.52 -6.89 18.09
CA ASN A 39 -5.47 -6.05 19.29
C ASN A 39 -5.63 -4.55 18.97
N PRO A 40 -6.88 -4.08 18.79
CA PRO A 40 -7.16 -2.69 18.44
C PRO A 40 -7.09 -1.71 19.63
N THR A 41 -6.94 -2.19 20.87
CA THR A 41 -6.96 -1.34 22.07
C THR A 41 -5.61 -0.67 22.31
N ARG A 42 -5.59 0.66 22.29
CA ARG A 42 -4.43 1.47 22.72
C ARG A 42 -4.80 2.25 23.98
N ASN A 43 -4.37 1.78 25.13
CA ASN A 43 -4.45 2.54 26.37
C ASN A 43 -3.11 3.21 26.66
N VAL A 44 -3.14 4.52 26.93
CA VAL A 44 -1.96 5.30 27.33
C VAL A 44 -2.19 5.81 28.74
N THR A 45 -1.37 5.34 29.68
CA THR A 45 -1.37 5.86 31.06
C THR A 45 -0.42 7.05 31.13
N ALA A 46 -0.96 8.24 31.36
CA ALA A 46 -0.18 9.47 31.53
C ALA A 46 -0.09 9.84 33.02
N THR A 47 1.06 10.37 33.43
CA THR A 47 1.33 10.69 34.84
C THR A 47 1.77 12.15 34.98
N LEU A 48 1.08 12.97 35.77
CA LEU A 48 1.49 14.35 36.08
C LEU A 48 2.51 14.38 37.22
N VAL A 49 3.76 14.68 36.94
CA VAL A 49 4.88 14.59 37.89
C VAL A 49 4.74 15.52 39.12
N ASN A 50 3.88 16.54 39.07
CA ASN A 50 3.71 17.55 40.12
C ASN A 50 2.37 17.47 40.89
N MET A 51 1.60 16.37 40.77
CA MET A 51 0.27 16.25 41.41
C MET A 51 0.16 15.05 42.39
N PRO A 52 -0.57 15.16 43.51
CA PRO A 52 -0.73 14.07 44.49
C PRO A 52 -1.53 12.86 43.97
N VAL A 53 -2.36 13.03 42.93
CA VAL A 53 -3.04 11.96 42.20
C VAL A 53 -2.69 12.10 40.72
N PRO A 54 -1.53 11.59 40.28
CA PRO A 54 -0.94 12.01 39.02
C PRO A 54 -1.33 11.14 37.84
N SER A 55 -1.83 9.93 38.05
CA SER A 55 -2.03 8.95 36.97
C SER A 55 -3.46 8.92 36.47
N PHE A 56 -3.64 9.09 35.16
CA PHE A 56 -4.91 8.86 34.49
C PHE A 56 -4.66 8.01 33.23
N THR A 57 -5.59 7.10 32.94
CA THR A 57 -5.53 6.27 31.74
C THR A 57 -6.43 6.88 30.68
N VAL A 58 -5.87 7.16 29.51
CA VAL A 58 -6.60 7.65 28.34
C VAL A 58 -6.74 6.49 27.36
N GLU A 59 -7.97 6.18 26.95
CA GLU A 59 -8.18 5.35 25.75
C GLU A 59 -7.75 6.19 24.54
N GLY A 60 -6.68 5.79 23.88
CA GLY A 60 -6.22 6.38 22.64
C GLY A 60 -7.12 5.98 21.47
N ALA A 61 -6.88 6.59 20.29
CA ALA A 61 -7.60 6.23 19.08
C ALA A 61 -7.43 4.72 18.79
N ARG A 62 -8.54 3.98 18.81
CA ARG A 62 -8.54 2.54 18.51
C ARG A 62 -8.04 2.34 17.09
N ALA A 63 -7.09 1.41 16.92
CA ALA A 63 -6.68 0.99 15.59
C ALA A 63 -7.86 0.30 14.90
N ALA A 64 -7.94 0.40 13.57
CA ALA A 64 -8.95 -0.33 12.82
C ALA A 64 -8.68 -1.83 12.95
N SER A 65 -9.66 -2.61 13.43
CA SER A 65 -9.55 -4.08 13.48
C SER A 65 -9.40 -4.73 12.11
N ASP A 66 -9.77 -4.02 11.03
CA ASP A 66 -9.63 -4.51 9.65
C ASP A 66 -9.01 -3.40 8.79
N SER A 67 -7.98 -3.75 8.03
CA SER A 67 -7.33 -2.89 7.04
C SER A 67 -7.15 -3.65 5.73
N GLY A 68 -7.71 -3.12 4.65
CA GLY A 68 -7.47 -3.56 3.29
C GLY A 68 -6.44 -2.66 2.63
N ARG A 69 -5.31 -3.21 2.19
CA ARG A 69 -4.32 -2.49 1.40
C ARG A 69 -4.37 -2.95 -0.04
N VAL A 70 -4.53 -2.00 -0.96
CA VAL A 70 -4.51 -2.23 -2.41
C VAL A 70 -3.43 -1.38 -3.03
N GLU A 71 -2.71 -1.96 -3.96
CA GLU A 71 -1.61 -1.31 -4.64
C GLU A 71 -1.59 -1.76 -6.08
N LEU A 72 -1.54 -0.82 -7.01
CA LEU A 72 -1.55 -1.12 -8.42
C LEU A 72 -0.67 -0.15 -9.16
N GLY A 73 -0.11 -0.61 -10.27
CA GLY A 73 0.74 0.24 -11.08
C GLY A 73 0.97 -0.35 -12.45
N SER A 74 1.63 0.45 -13.26
CA SER A 74 2.05 0.01 -14.57
C SER A 74 3.32 0.72 -15.00
N ARG A 75 4.11 0.00 -15.77
CA ARG A 75 5.34 0.49 -16.38
C ARG A 75 5.24 0.29 -17.88
N LEU A 76 5.49 1.35 -18.63
CA LEU A 76 5.48 1.39 -20.08
C LEU A 76 6.87 1.80 -20.57
N ALA A 77 7.65 0.83 -21.01
CA ALA A 77 8.90 1.08 -21.71
C ALA A 77 8.57 1.41 -23.16
N LEU A 78 8.69 2.68 -23.54
CA LEU A 78 8.36 3.17 -24.89
C LEU A 78 9.46 2.79 -25.89
N ASN A 79 10.72 2.88 -25.45
CA ASN A 79 11.90 2.48 -26.20
C ASN A 79 13.04 2.18 -25.21
N ARG A 80 14.24 1.91 -25.71
CA ARG A 80 15.42 1.61 -24.88
C ARG A 80 15.88 2.78 -23.97
N TRP A 81 15.41 3.99 -24.25
CA TRP A 81 15.85 5.23 -23.62
C TRP A 81 14.80 5.83 -22.69
N SER A 82 13.52 5.69 -23.03
CA SER A 82 12.40 6.31 -22.35
C SER A 82 11.40 5.32 -21.78
N GLU A 83 10.91 5.64 -20.60
CA GLU A 83 10.01 4.80 -19.85
C GLU A 83 9.12 5.62 -18.94
N LEU A 84 7.83 5.30 -18.95
CA LEU A 84 6.83 5.90 -18.10
C LEU A 84 6.38 4.87 -17.06
N SER A 85 6.31 5.26 -15.80
CA SER A 85 5.72 4.41 -14.76
C SER A 85 4.78 5.19 -13.87
N GLY A 86 3.75 4.50 -13.40
CA GLY A 86 2.80 5.01 -12.43
C GLY A 86 2.48 3.94 -11.40
N ARG A 87 2.28 4.36 -10.15
CA ARG A 87 1.90 3.51 -9.03
C ARG A 87 0.93 4.26 -8.13
N GLY A 88 -0.13 3.57 -7.73
CA GLY A 88 -1.07 4.01 -6.72
C GLY A 88 -1.12 3.01 -5.57
N THR A 89 -1.19 3.53 -4.35
CA THR A 89 -1.40 2.75 -3.13
C THR A 89 -2.62 3.33 -2.41
N GLY A 90 -3.57 2.47 -2.08
CA GLY A 90 -4.75 2.79 -1.27
C GLY A 90 -4.76 1.90 -0.04
N GLU A 91 -5.02 2.50 1.12
CA GLU A 91 -5.25 1.80 2.37
C GLU A 91 -6.64 2.18 2.89
N PHE A 92 -7.46 1.16 3.13
CA PHE A 92 -8.84 1.29 3.55
C PHE A 92 -9.00 0.60 4.89
N SER A 93 -9.20 1.38 5.94
CA SER A 93 -9.44 0.85 7.27
C SER A 93 -10.67 1.51 7.89
N ARG A 94 -11.24 0.89 8.94
CA ARG A 94 -12.34 1.51 9.70
C ARG A 94 -11.96 2.80 10.42
N ALA A 95 -10.66 3.02 10.67
CA ALA A 95 -10.14 4.19 11.39
C ALA A 95 -9.67 5.31 10.45
N GLY A 96 -9.47 5.02 9.17
CA GLY A 96 -9.01 5.99 8.20
C GLY A 96 -8.81 5.39 6.81
N GLN A 97 -8.93 6.25 5.79
CA GLN A 97 -8.64 5.90 4.41
C GLN A 97 -7.49 6.79 3.93
N SER A 98 -6.47 6.20 3.32
CA SER A 98 -5.37 6.94 2.73
C SER A 98 -5.14 6.49 1.29
N TYR A 99 -4.82 7.47 0.44
CA TYR A 99 -4.59 7.25 -0.98
C TYR A 99 -3.34 8.04 -1.37
N ALA A 100 -2.40 7.36 -2.00
CA ALA A 100 -1.18 7.94 -2.50
C ALA A 100 -0.94 7.48 -3.94
N GLY A 101 -0.41 8.38 -4.75
CA GLY A 101 -0.06 8.09 -6.14
C GLY A 101 1.26 8.75 -6.50
N ILE A 102 2.07 8.04 -7.27
CA ILE A 102 3.30 8.58 -7.84
C ILE A 102 3.42 8.19 -9.31
N GLY A 103 3.85 9.16 -10.12
CA GLY A 103 4.21 8.96 -11.51
C GLY A 103 5.67 9.34 -11.72
N SER A 104 6.36 8.61 -12.59
CA SER A 104 7.74 8.91 -12.97
C SER A 104 7.95 8.70 -14.47
N LEU A 105 8.74 9.59 -15.05
CA LEU A 105 9.20 9.52 -16.42
C LEU A 105 10.73 9.43 -16.39
N ARG A 106 11.28 8.37 -16.97
CA ARG A 106 12.71 8.17 -17.10
C ARG A 106 13.10 8.37 -18.56
N ILE A 107 14.12 9.18 -18.79
CA ILE A 107 14.73 9.39 -20.11
C ILE A 107 16.24 9.26 -19.92
N ASN A 108 16.86 8.40 -20.71
CA ASN A 108 18.30 8.20 -20.77
C ASN A 108 18.75 8.69 -22.15
N TRP A 109 19.79 9.51 -22.24
CA TRP A 109 20.33 10.05 -23.48
C TRP A 109 21.81 9.77 -23.60
#